data_AF-A0A428ZGW5-F1
#
_entry.id   AF-A0A428ZGW5-F1
#
_cell.length_a   1.000
_cell.length_b   1.000
_cell.length_c   1.000
_cell.angle_alpha   90.00
_cell.angle_beta   90.00
_cell.angle_gamma   90.00
#
_symmetry.space_group_name_H-M   'P 1'
#
loop_
_entity.id
_entity.type
_entity.pdbx_description
1 polymer ?
#
loop_
_entity_poly.entity_id
_entity_poly.type
_entity_poly.pdbx_seq_one_letter_code
_entity_poly.pdbx_strand_id
1 'polypeptide(L)' 'MLQHDLLERLLPHRRLRSQPRVVKRKMSNYRLKRAEHHTWPQPTRTGTRAVRIQRPQPANA' A
#
# COMPACT_ATOMS: atom_id res chain seq x y z
N MET A 1 27.37 -6.39 -17.06
CA MET A 1 26.58 -5.17 -17.30
C MET A 1 25.23 -5.29 -16.57
N LEU A 2 25.25 -5.34 -15.23
CA LEU A 2 24.04 -5.54 -14.41
C LEU A 2 24.15 -4.81 -13.07
N GLN A 3 25.34 -4.75 -12.46
CA GLN A 3 25.51 -4.12 -11.15
C GLN A 3 25.69 -2.60 -11.22
N HIS A 4 26.44 -2.10 -12.22
CA HIS A 4 26.61 -0.66 -12.43
C HIS A 4 25.28 0.02 -12.80
N ASP A 5 24.51 -0.59 -13.69
CA ASP A 5 23.21 -0.09 -14.15
C ASP A 5 22.17 -0.02 -13.03
N LEU A 6 22.20 -0.96 -12.07
CA LEU A 6 21.31 -0.95 -10.89
C LEU A 6 21.63 0.18 -9.91
N LEU A 7 22.87 0.68 -9.92
CA LEU A 7 23.34 1.73 -9.02
C LEU A 7 23.33 3.12 -9.67
N GLU A 8 23.14 3.20 -10.99
CA GLU A 8 23.17 4.45 -11.74
C GLU A 8 22.10 5.45 -11.27
N ARG A 9 20.90 4.96 -10.91
CA ARG A 9 19.83 5.82 -10.43
C ARG A 9 18.92 5.12 -9.43
N LEU A 10 18.66 5.81 -8.31
CA LEU A 10 17.66 5.38 -7.35
C LEU A 10 16.25 5.40 -7.97
N LEU A 11 15.49 4.35 -7.68
CA LEU A 11 14.06 4.33 -8.01
C LEU A 11 13.34 5.46 -7.27
N PRO A 12 12.35 6.11 -7.90
CA PRO A 12 11.59 7.16 -7.25
C PRO A 12 10.86 6.63 -6.02
N HIS A 13 10.60 7.54 -5.07
CA HIS A 13 9.87 7.19 -3.86
C HIS A 13 8.54 6.54 -4.19
N ARG A 14 8.24 5.41 -3.55
CA ARG A 14 7.03 4.65 -3.81
C ARG A 14 5.82 5.44 -3.32
N ARG A 15 4.85 5.68 -4.22
CA ARG A 15 3.57 6.31 -3.87
C ARG A 15 2.80 5.46 -2.84
N LEU A 16 2.15 6.13 -1.89
CA LEU A 16 1.17 5.52 -0.99
C LEU A 16 -0.01 4.97 -1.79
N ARG A 17 -0.55 3.83 -1.34
CA ARG A 17 -1.69 3.16 -1.98
C ARG A 17 -2.66 2.70 -0.91
N SER A 18 -3.95 2.80 -1.21
CA SER A 18 -5.01 2.27 -0.36
C SER A 18 -4.98 0.75 -0.28
N GLN A 19 -4.44 0.08 -1.31
CA GLN A 19 -4.38 -1.37 -1.41
C GLN A 19 -2.91 -1.83 -1.42
N PRO A 20 -2.53 -2.78 -0.56
CA PRO A 20 -1.19 -3.39 -0.62
C PRO A 20 -1.00 -4.10 -1.97
N ARG A 21 0.25 -4.15 -2.46
CA ARG A 21 0.61 -4.89 -3.68
C ARG A 21 0.62 -6.39 -3.39
N VAL A 22 -0.56 -6.97 -3.22
CA VAL A 22 -0.70 -8.41 -3.13
C VAL A 22 -0.76 -8.96 -4.55
N VAL A 23 0.13 -9.91 -4.86
CA VAL A 23 -0.02 -10.75 -6.05
C VAL A 23 -1.22 -11.64 -5.80
N LYS A 24 -2.40 -11.20 -6.24
CA LYS A 24 -3.59 -12.03 -6.18
C LYS A 24 -3.50 -13.05 -7.31
N ARG A 25 -3.76 -14.33 -6.99
CA ARG A 25 -4.04 -15.33 -8.03
C ARG A 25 -5.19 -14.81 -8.89
N LYS A 26 -5.08 -14.92 -10.21
CA LYS A 26 -6.16 -14.51 -11.12
C LYS A 26 -7.37 -15.41 -10.85
N MET A 27 -8.40 -14.83 -10.25
CA MET A 27 -9.71 -15.48 -10.12
C MET A 27 -10.54 -15.03 -11.32
N SER A 28 -11.10 -15.97 -12.07
CA SER A 28 -11.97 -15.70 -13.23
C SER A 28 -13.19 -14.84 -12.87
N ASN A 29 -13.59 -14.83 -11.60
CA ASN A 29 -14.75 -14.08 -11.09
C ASN A 29 -14.43 -12.66 -10.63
N TYR A 30 -13.17 -12.19 -10.76
CA TYR A 30 -12.84 -10.83 -10.36
C TYR A 30 -13.34 -9.83 -11.41
N ARG A 31 -14.29 -8.98 -11.01
CA ARG A 31 -14.85 -7.95 -11.90
C ARG A 31 -13.74 -6.99 -12.37
N LEU A 32 -13.84 -6.56 -13.64
CA LEU A 32 -12.98 -5.52 -14.19
C LEU A 32 -13.14 -4.21 -13.42
N LYS A 33 -12.09 -3.38 -13.47
CA LYS A 33 -12.15 -2.01 -12.94
C LYS A 33 -13.17 -1.20 -13.73
N ARG A 34 -13.96 -0.38 -13.04
CA ARG A 34 -14.92 0.59 -13.64
C ARG A 34 -14.36 2.01 -13.56
N ALA A 35 -14.93 2.95 -14.33
CA ALA A 35 -14.54 4.37 -14.36
C ALA A 35 -14.37 5.00 -12.96
N GLU A 36 -15.34 4.76 -12.06
CA GLU A 36 -15.33 5.17 -10.65
C GLU A 36 -14.11 4.71 -9.83
N HIS A 37 -13.44 3.63 -10.24
CA HIS A 37 -12.24 3.14 -9.55
C HIS A 37 -10.96 3.90 -9.93
N HIS A 38 -10.99 4.69 -11.01
CA HIS A 38 -9.81 5.44 -11.47
C HIS A 38 -9.51 6.65 -10.59
N THR A 39 -10.53 7.23 -9.96
CA THR A 39 -10.42 8.41 -9.09
C THR A 39 -10.33 8.05 -7.61
N TRP A 40 -10.03 6.79 -7.28
CA TRP A 40 -9.95 6.34 -5.90
C TRP A 40 -8.95 7.17 -5.08
N PRO A 41 -9.36 7.74 -3.93
CA PRO A 41 -8.51 8.65 -3.16
C PRO A 41 -7.23 7.94 -2.70
N GLN A 42 -6.10 8.62 -2.86
CA GLN A 42 -4.81 8.10 -2.41
C GLN A 42 -4.59 8.47 -0.93
N PRO A 43 -3.98 7.58 -0.13
CA PRO A 43 -3.65 7.91 1.24
C PRO A 43 -2.65 9.07 1.31
N THR A 44 -2.86 9.99 2.25
CA THR A 44 -1.95 11.11 2.53
C THR A 44 -0.97 10.79 3.66
N ARG A 45 -1.20 9.70 4.41
CA ARG A 45 -0.40 9.25 5.55
C ARG A 45 0.09 7.82 5.33
N THR A 46 1.30 7.52 5.81
CA THR A 46 1.79 6.15 5.89
C THR A 46 0.92 5.33 6.85
N GLY A 47 0.93 4.00 6.74
CA GLY A 47 0.17 3.12 7.63
C GLY A 47 0.49 3.38 9.11
N THR A 48 1.78 3.50 9.44
CA THR A 48 2.25 3.83 10.80
C THR A 48 1.73 5.17 11.30
N ARG A 49 1.58 6.17 10.42
CA ARG A 49 0.99 7.47 10.78
C ARG A 49 -0.52 7.44 10.83
N ALA A 50 -1.19 6.52 10.15
CA ALA A 50 -2.65 6.44 10.05
C ALA A 50 -3.28 5.65 11.21
N VAL A 51 -2.53 4.71 11.81
CA VAL A 51 -3.04 3.83 12.87
C VAL A 51 -2.52 4.27 14.23
N ARG A 52 -3.41 4.39 15.23
CA ARG A 52 -3.05 4.56 16.63
C ARG A 52 -3.23 3.23 17.35
N ILE A 53 -2.15 2.68 17.89
CA ILE A 53 -2.21 1.47 18.72
C ILE A 53 -2.57 1.90 20.15
N GLN A 54 -3.70 1.43 20.65
CA GLN A 54 -4.09 1.59 22.06
C GLN A 54 -3.77 0.30 22.81
N ARG A 55 -3.13 0.40 23.97
CA ARG A 55 -2.99 -0.74 24.88
C ARG A 55 -4.31 -0.92 25.64
N PRO A 56 -4.70 -2.16 25.97
CA PRO A 56 -5.85 -2.38 26.84
C PRO A 56 -5.62 -1.69 28.18
N GLN A 57 -6.64 -0.99 28.67
CA GLN A 57 -6.61 -0.43 30.01
C GLN A 57 -6.66 -1.58 31.02
N PRO A 58 -5.76 -1.65 32.01
CA PRO A 58 -5.86 -2.67 33.05
C PRO A 58 -7.22 -2.54 33.74
N ALA A 59 -7.91 -3.67 33.91
CA ALA A 59 -9.07 -3.72 34.78
C ALA A 59 -8.59 -3.33 36.19
N ASN A 60 -9.31 -2.39 36.82
CA ASN A 60 -9.02 -1.93 38.18
C ASN A 60 -8.85 -3.16 39.09
N ALA A 61 -7.70 -3.24 39.76
CA ALA A 61 -7.40 -4.23 40.79
C ALA A 61 -8.13 -3.90 42.09
#